data_AF-A0A1A8I9M8-F1
#
_entry.id   AF-A0A1A8I9M8-F1
#
_cell.length_a   1.000
_cell.length_b   1.000
_cell.length_c   1.000
_cell.angle_alpha   90.00
_cell.angle_beta   90.00
_cell.angle_gamma   90.00
#
_symmetry.space_group_name_H-M   'P 1'
#
loop_
_entity.id
_entity.type
_entity.pdbx_description
1 polymer ?
#
loop_
_entity_poly.entity_id
_entity_poly.type
_entity_poly.pdbx_seq_one_letter_code
_entity_poly.pdbx_strand_id
1 'polypeptide(L)'
;YISTLPPTDRPEVLGLHPNAGIPTQLTETRTLFHSLLSLQPAAAAEGGDSREDRVLALLGDVRAQIPGQIDTDRIRSFIQENPSPLDLVLLQETHTYNRLLETVSSTLVELERGIRDLVVMSPTTEETLNCIYHARVPPLWQEAYPSLKPLAAWTQDLHQRVDQLSRWAETTKPPVSFWLSGFSRPNSFLTAVLQTTARQNKISMDTLSWEFIVSTLDDISLVDPPKVGVYIRGLYLEGAGWDV
;
A
#
# COMPACT_ATOMS: atom_id res chain seq x y z
N TYR A 1 -35.94 35.68 -5.95
CA TYR A 1 -35.44 34.77 -4.90
C TYR A 1 -34.25 33.96 -5.39
N ILE A 2 -34.32 33.23 -6.50
CA ILE A 2 -33.14 32.53 -7.04
C ILE A 2 -32.01 33.51 -7.43
N SER A 3 -32.35 34.68 -7.96
CA SER A 3 -31.41 35.75 -8.28
C SER A 3 -30.78 36.47 -7.09
N THR A 4 -31.21 36.19 -5.85
CA THR A 4 -30.64 36.78 -4.63
C THR A 4 -29.65 35.85 -3.94
N LEU A 5 -29.45 34.64 -4.46
CA LEU A 5 -28.48 33.68 -3.94
C LEU A 5 -27.08 33.95 -4.51
N PRO A 6 -26.00 33.61 -3.77
CA PRO A 6 -24.65 33.68 -4.29
C PRO A 6 -24.49 32.80 -5.54
N PRO A 7 -23.64 33.20 -6.51
CA PRO A 7 -23.36 32.38 -7.70
C PRO A 7 -22.49 31.14 -7.38
N THR A 8 -21.90 31.08 -6.19
CA THR A 8 -21.07 29.97 -5.74
C THR A 8 -21.58 29.50 -4.38
N ASP A 9 -22.06 28.27 -4.35
CA ASP A 9 -22.47 27.63 -3.12
C ASP A 9 -21.24 27.25 -2.30
N ARG A 10 -21.27 27.57 -1.00
CA ARG A 10 -20.23 27.12 -0.09
C ARG A 10 -20.46 25.65 0.31
N PRO A 11 -19.41 24.87 0.61
CA PRO A 11 -19.55 23.45 0.95
C PRO A 11 -20.52 23.18 2.12
N GLU A 12 -20.66 24.13 3.06
CA GLU A 12 -21.53 23.94 4.23
C GLU A 12 -23.02 23.89 3.86
N VAL A 13 -23.42 24.41 2.69
CA VAL A 13 -24.80 24.30 2.18
C VAL A 13 -25.18 22.84 1.91
N LEU A 14 -24.19 22.00 1.61
CA LEU A 14 -24.34 20.55 1.42
C LEU A 14 -24.03 19.75 2.71
N GLY A 15 -23.80 20.44 3.84
CA GLY A 15 -23.37 19.81 5.10
C GLY A 15 -21.92 19.34 5.11
N LEU A 16 -21.09 19.80 4.17
CA LEU A 16 -19.68 19.45 4.09
C LEU A 16 -18.81 20.42 4.90
N HIS A 17 -17.64 19.96 5.32
CA HIS A 17 -16.64 20.81 5.96
C HIS A 17 -16.15 21.91 5.00
N PRO A 18 -15.84 23.14 5.46
CA PRO A 18 -15.35 24.24 4.60
C PRO A 18 -14.18 23.86 3.69
N ASN A 19 -13.30 22.97 4.17
CA ASN A 19 -12.13 22.50 3.42
C ASN A 19 -12.45 21.48 2.32
N ALA A 20 -13.69 21.02 2.17
CA ALA A 20 -14.07 20.03 1.15
C ALA A 20 -13.86 20.53 -0.28
N GLY A 21 -13.80 21.86 -0.51
CA GLY A 21 -13.46 22.43 -1.80
C GLY A 21 -11.99 22.23 -2.20
N ILE A 22 -11.07 22.11 -1.24
CA ILE A 22 -9.63 22.05 -1.49
C ILE A 22 -9.23 20.75 -2.20
N PRO A 23 -9.65 19.54 -1.75
CA PRO A 23 -9.38 18.29 -2.47
C PRO A 23 -9.91 18.29 -3.90
N THR A 24 -11.09 18.87 -4.13
CA THR A 24 -11.70 18.99 -5.45
C THR A 24 -10.84 19.85 -6.37
N GLN A 25 -10.48 21.06 -5.92
CA GLN A 25 -9.59 21.97 -6.66
C GLN A 25 -8.22 21.35 -6.93
N LEU A 26 -7.66 20.62 -5.96
CA LEU A 26 -6.40 19.90 -6.11
C LEU A 26 -6.49 18.81 -7.18
N THR A 27 -7.61 18.10 -7.24
CA THR A 27 -7.88 17.05 -8.23
C THR A 27 -8.05 17.65 -9.62
N GLU A 28 -8.83 18.72 -9.76
CA GLU A 28 -8.99 19.46 -11.02
C GLU A 28 -7.63 19.99 -11.53
N THR A 29 -6.85 20.61 -10.64
CA THR A 29 -5.52 21.12 -10.96
C THR A 29 -4.58 20.01 -11.42
N ARG A 30 -4.59 18.84 -10.76
CA ARG A 30 -3.81 17.67 -11.18
C ARG A 30 -4.24 17.17 -12.56
N THR A 31 -5.54 17.10 -12.83
CA THR A 31 -6.08 16.69 -14.14
C THR A 31 -5.66 17.66 -15.24
N LEU A 32 -5.67 18.97 -14.97
CA LEU A 32 -5.17 19.99 -15.89
C LEU A 32 -3.67 19.81 -16.17
N PHE A 33 -2.84 19.62 -15.14
CA PHE A 33 -1.41 19.38 -15.34
C PHE A 33 -1.12 18.08 -16.09
N HIS A 34 -1.88 17.01 -15.81
CA HIS A 34 -1.74 15.75 -16.53
C HIS A 34 -2.10 15.92 -18.02
N SER A 35 -3.18 16.65 -18.31
CA SER A 35 -3.58 16.99 -19.67
C SER A 35 -2.52 17.82 -20.39
N LEU A 36 -1.95 18.84 -19.72
CA LEU A 36 -0.86 19.65 -20.28
C LEU A 36 0.40 18.83 -20.58
N LEU A 37 0.80 17.95 -19.65
CA LEU A 37 1.93 17.04 -19.87
C LEU A 37 1.68 16.07 -21.03
N SER A 38 0.43 15.61 -21.21
CA SER A 38 0.08 14.73 -22.33
C SER A 38 0.09 15.42 -23.69
N LEU A 39 -0.11 16.74 -23.73
CA LEU A 39 -0.07 17.57 -24.93
C LEU A 39 1.34 18.06 -25.27
N GLN A 40 2.28 17.95 -24.33
CA GLN A 40 3.67 18.35 -24.58
C GLN A 40 4.25 17.43 -25.67
N PRO A 41 4.68 17.98 -26.83
CA PRO A 41 5.30 17.17 -27.85
C PRO A 41 6.53 16.49 -27.25
N ALA A 42 6.77 15.22 -27.61
CA ALA A 42 8.00 14.50 -27.31
C ALA A 42 9.17 15.09 -28.14
N ALA A 43 9.37 16.40 -28.06
CA ALA A 43 10.57 17.03 -28.55
C ALA A 43 11.68 16.62 -27.60
N ALA A 44 12.65 15.88 -28.13
CA ALA A 44 13.89 15.56 -27.46
C ALA A 44 14.44 16.86 -26.85
N ALA A 45 14.54 16.90 -25.52
CA ALA A 45 15.31 17.94 -24.87
C ALA A 45 16.77 17.72 -25.28
N GLU A 46 17.21 18.43 -26.30
CA GLU A 46 18.62 18.47 -26.70
C GLU A 46 19.43 19.01 -25.51
N GLY A 47 20.10 18.09 -24.80
CA GLY A 47 21.00 18.41 -23.68
C GLY A 47 20.66 17.79 -22.33
N GLY A 48 19.60 16.99 -22.22
CA GLY A 48 19.29 16.20 -21.01
C GLY A 48 19.82 14.76 -21.10
N ASP A 49 20.03 14.13 -19.92
CA ASP A 49 20.26 12.68 -19.80
C ASP A 49 19.20 11.93 -20.62
N SER A 50 19.59 10.86 -21.34
CA SER A 50 18.63 10.18 -22.20
C SER A 50 17.46 9.67 -21.36
N ARG A 51 16.28 9.57 -21.98
CA ARG A 51 15.08 9.03 -21.32
C ARG A 51 15.37 7.68 -20.64
N GLU A 52 16.18 6.88 -21.30
CA GLU A 52 16.64 5.57 -20.87
C GLU A 52 17.60 5.65 -19.68
N ASP A 53 18.59 6.55 -19.71
CA ASP A 53 19.52 6.76 -18.59
C ASP A 53 18.79 7.16 -17.31
N ARG A 54 17.81 8.06 -17.43
CA ARG A 54 16.96 8.44 -16.29
C ARG A 54 16.16 7.27 -15.74
N VAL A 55 15.61 6.42 -16.62
CA VAL A 55 14.87 5.23 -16.19
C VAL A 55 15.82 4.24 -15.51
N LEU A 56 17.02 4.01 -16.05
CA LEU A 56 18.04 3.15 -15.45
C LEU A 56 18.44 3.61 -14.03
N ALA A 57 18.58 4.92 -13.81
CA ALA A 57 18.82 5.47 -12.47
C ALA A 57 17.68 5.14 -11.51
N LEU A 58 16.42 5.38 -11.92
CA LEU A 58 15.24 5.07 -11.11
C LEU A 58 15.08 3.56 -10.85
N LEU A 59 15.45 2.70 -11.81
CA LEU A 59 15.47 1.25 -11.62
C LEU A 59 16.48 0.85 -10.54
N GLY A 60 17.65 1.49 -10.53
CA GLY A 60 18.66 1.31 -9.48
C GLY A 60 18.14 1.67 -8.09
N ASP A 61 17.49 2.82 -7.97
CA ASP A 61 16.89 3.28 -6.70
C ASP A 61 15.80 2.33 -6.21
N VAL A 62 14.90 1.90 -7.11
CA VAL A 62 13.83 0.96 -6.78
C VAL A 62 14.42 -0.39 -6.36
N ARG A 63 15.40 -0.92 -7.10
CA ARG A 63 16.06 -2.20 -6.77
C ARG A 63 16.80 -2.14 -5.42
N ALA A 64 17.38 -1.00 -5.06
CA ALA A 64 18.07 -0.84 -3.78
C ALA A 64 17.11 -0.82 -2.58
N GLN A 65 15.85 -0.42 -2.77
CA GLN A 65 14.86 -0.31 -1.69
C GLN A 65 13.97 -1.54 -1.55
N ILE A 66 13.84 -2.36 -2.59
CA ILE A 66 13.01 -3.56 -2.57
C ILE A 66 13.59 -4.58 -1.57
N PRO A 67 12.81 -5.04 -0.58
CA PRO A 67 13.25 -6.05 0.36
C PRO A 67 13.35 -7.43 -0.28
N GLY A 68 14.14 -8.32 0.34
CA GLY A 68 14.19 -9.73 -0.05
C GLY A 68 12.86 -10.46 0.18
N GLN A 69 12.70 -11.60 -0.48
CA GLN A 69 11.54 -12.46 -0.29
C GLN A 69 11.50 -13.05 1.13
N ILE A 70 10.29 -13.25 1.64
CA ILE A 70 10.06 -13.86 2.95
C ILE A 70 10.09 -15.38 2.79
N ASP A 71 10.85 -16.07 3.64
CA ASP A 71 10.94 -17.54 3.63
C ASP A 71 9.60 -18.17 4.03
N THR A 72 8.88 -18.69 3.04
CA THR A 72 7.55 -19.29 3.22
C THR A 72 7.65 -20.70 3.81
N ASP A 73 8.74 -21.42 3.54
CA ASP A 73 8.94 -22.79 4.04
C ASP A 73 9.25 -22.77 5.53
N ARG A 74 10.03 -21.78 5.97
CA ARG A 74 10.22 -21.50 7.39
C ARG A 74 8.89 -21.26 8.11
N ILE A 75 8.03 -20.39 7.58
CA ILE A 75 6.69 -20.14 8.15
C ILE A 75 5.87 -21.44 8.23
N ARG A 76 5.85 -22.23 7.14
CA ARG A 76 5.11 -23.50 7.11
C ARG A 76 5.62 -24.51 8.13
N SER A 77 6.93 -24.63 8.29
CA SER A 77 7.53 -25.56 9.27
C SER A 77 7.10 -25.26 10.70
N PHE A 78 6.84 -23.99 11.03
CA PHE A 78 6.39 -23.60 12.36
C PHE A 78 4.89 -23.85 12.62
N ILE A 79 4.07 -23.90 11.56
CA ILE A 79 2.60 -23.93 11.65
C ILE A 79 2.02 -25.36 11.80
N GLN A 80 2.83 -26.41 11.58
CA GLN A 80 2.36 -27.75 11.16
C GLN A 80 1.41 -28.50 12.10
N GLU A 81 1.39 -28.23 13.41
CA GLU A 81 0.57 -29.04 14.33
C GLU A 81 -0.82 -28.47 14.61
N ASN A 82 -1.01 -27.14 14.63
CA ASN A 82 -2.32 -26.49 14.83
C ASN A 82 -2.27 -25.01 14.41
N PRO A 83 -2.51 -24.67 13.12
CA PRO A 83 -2.51 -23.29 12.67
C PRO A 83 -3.54 -22.43 13.40
N SER A 84 -3.10 -21.32 13.97
CA SER A 84 -4.04 -20.26 14.34
C SER A 84 -4.59 -19.59 13.05
N PRO A 85 -5.79 -19.01 13.08
CA PRO A 85 -6.31 -18.24 11.96
C PRO A 85 -5.35 -17.12 11.52
N LEU A 86 -4.63 -16.51 12.47
CA LEU A 86 -3.67 -15.45 12.18
C LEU A 86 -2.43 -15.99 11.43
N ASP A 87 -1.99 -17.22 11.72
CA ASP A 87 -0.88 -17.85 11.00
C ASP A 87 -1.23 -18.11 9.53
N LEU A 88 -2.48 -18.48 9.26
CA LEU A 88 -2.98 -18.66 7.90
C LEU A 88 -3.00 -17.33 7.14
N VAL A 89 -3.37 -16.23 7.81
CA VAL A 89 -3.31 -14.89 7.21
C VAL A 89 -1.87 -14.50 6.90
N LEU A 90 -0.94 -14.70 7.84
CA LEU A 90 0.49 -14.45 7.60
C LEU A 90 0.97 -15.21 6.36
N LEU A 91 0.70 -16.53 6.29
CA LEU A 91 1.13 -17.35 5.16
C LEU A 91 0.56 -16.85 3.82
N GLN A 92 -0.71 -16.46 3.79
CA GLN A 92 -1.37 -16.00 2.57
C GLN A 92 -0.89 -14.60 2.13
N GLU A 93 -0.68 -13.70 3.09
CA GLU A 93 -0.14 -12.37 2.84
C GLU A 93 1.31 -12.45 2.37
N THR A 94 2.14 -13.26 3.02
CA THR A 94 3.51 -13.55 2.58
C THR A 94 3.54 -14.09 1.15
N HIS A 95 2.66 -15.03 0.79
CA HIS A 95 2.59 -15.54 -0.59
C HIS A 95 2.24 -14.42 -1.58
N THR A 96 1.28 -13.55 -1.23
CA THR A 96 0.84 -12.44 -2.08
C THR A 96 1.97 -11.43 -2.31
N TYR A 97 2.68 -11.05 -1.24
CA TYR A 97 3.81 -10.11 -1.33
C TYR A 97 5.04 -10.72 -2.01
N ASN A 98 5.35 -12.00 -1.78
CA ASN A 98 6.45 -12.67 -2.49
C ASN A 98 6.21 -12.73 -4.00
N ARG A 99 4.96 -13.01 -4.42
CA ARG A 99 4.58 -12.96 -5.84
C ARG A 99 4.76 -11.55 -6.41
N LEU A 100 4.34 -10.52 -5.68
CA LEU A 100 4.57 -9.13 -6.08
C LEU A 100 6.07 -8.82 -6.20
N LEU A 101 6.89 -9.20 -5.22
CA LEU A 101 8.34 -8.98 -5.24
C LEU A 101 9.01 -9.68 -6.42
N GLU A 102 8.55 -10.88 -6.78
CA GLU A 102 9.01 -11.62 -7.97
C GLU A 102 8.63 -10.88 -9.26
N THR A 103 7.36 -10.45 -9.39
CA THR A 103 6.90 -9.66 -10.53
C THR A 103 7.67 -8.34 -10.68
N VAL A 104 7.90 -7.63 -9.58
CA VAL A 104 8.70 -6.40 -9.60
C VAL A 104 10.14 -6.72 -10.03
N SER A 105 10.77 -7.72 -9.42
CA SER A 105 12.15 -8.09 -9.75
C SER A 105 12.32 -8.50 -11.21
N SER A 106 11.42 -9.33 -11.74
CA SER A 106 11.47 -9.78 -13.13
C SER A 106 11.24 -8.63 -14.11
N THR A 107 10.29 -7.74 -13.81
CA THR A 107 9.99 -6.58 -14.67
C THR A 107 11.11 -5.54 -14.67
N LEU A 108 11.80 -5.32 -13.54
CA LEU A 108 13.01 -4.48 -13.49
C LEU A 108 14.14 -5.07 -14.35
N VAL A 109 14.36 -6.39 -14.30
CA VAL A 109 15.38 -7.08 -15.12
C VAL A 109 15.03 -7.02 -16.60
N GLU A 110 13.77 -7.30 -16.96
CA GLU A 110 13.31 -7.27 -18.34
C GLU A 110 13.43 -5.87 -18.93
N LEU A 111 13.03 -4.84 -18.19
CA LEU A 111 13.15 -3.46 -18.60
C LEU A 111 14.60 -3.01 -18.76
N GLU A 112 15.50 -3.36 -17.82
CA GLU A 112 16.94 -3.07 -17.94
C GLU A 112 17.55 -3.73 -19.18
N ARG A 113 17.16 -4.97 -19.49
CA ARG A 113 17.61 -5.67 -20.71
C ARG A 113 17.02 -5.08 -21.97
N GLY A 114 15.77 -4.64 -21.94
CA GLY A 114 15.11 -3.95 -23.05
C GLY A 114 15.80 -2.63 -23.38
N ILE A 115 16.15 -1.84 -22.36
CA ILE A 115 16.87 -0.56 -22.55
C ILE A 115 18.27 -0.77 -23.12
N ARG A 116 18.94 -1.89 -22.80
CA ARG A 116 20.27 -2.23 -23.33
C ARG A 116 20.22 -2.95 -24.70
N ASP A 117 19.08 -2.95 -25.38
CA ASP A 117 18.86 -3.68 -26.63
C ASP A 117 19.15 -5.20 -26.57
N LEU A 118 19.13 -5.79 -25.37
CA LEU A 118 19.38 -7.22 -25.17
C LEU A 118 18.12 -8.08 -25.37
N VAL A 119 16.95 -7.46 -25.32
CA VAL A 119 15.64 -8.09 -25.49
C VAL A 119 14.73 -7.11 -26.24
N VAL A 120 13.89 -7.62 -27.14
CA VAL A 120 12.87 -6.80 -27.81
C VAL A 120 11.83 -6.33 -26.79
N MET A 121 11.58 -5.02 -26.73
CA MET A 121 10.56 -4.48 -25.83
C MET A 121 9.17 -4.98 -26.22
N SER A 122 8.46 -5.53 -25.24
CA SER A 122 7.05 -5.87 -25.34
C SER A 122 6.18 -4.64 -25.01
N PRO A 123 4.90 -4.59 -25.43
CA PRO A 123 4.00 -3.48 -25.08
C PRO A 123 3.91 -3.24 -23.56
N THR A 124 3.99 -4.30 -22.76
CA THR A 124 4.00 -4.23 -21.29
C THR A 124 5.29 -3.61 -20.75
N THR A 125 6.44 -3.92 -21.36
CA THR A 125 7.74 -3.35 -20.98
C THR A 125 7.83 -1.88 -21.38
N GLU A 126 7.28 -1.50 -22.53
CA GLU A 126 7.15 -0.09 -22.93
C GLU A 126 6.22 0.69 -22.00
N GLU A 127 5.08 0.12 -21.59
CA GLU A 127 4.19 0.74 -20.61
C GLU A 127 4.90 0.94 -19.26
N THR A 128 5.65 -0.06 -18.82
CA THR A 128 6.46 0.00 -17.59
C THR A 128 7.51 1.11 -17.68
N LEU A 129 8.20 1.23 -18.83
CA LEU A 129 9.16 2.31 -19.10
C LEU A 129 8.50 3.69 -19.00
N ASN A 130 7.33 3.87 -19.65
CA ASN A 130 6.55 5.11 -19.58
C ASN A 130 6.15 5.43 -18.13
N CYS A 131 5.66 4.46 -17.36
CA CYS A 131 5.28 4.67 -15.97
C CYS A 131 6.46 5.11 -15.11
N ILE A 132 7.59 4.40 -15.18
CA ILE A 132 8.78 4.68 -14.38
C ILE A 132 9.38 6.04 -14.75
N TYR A 133 9.46 6.37 -16.05
CA TYR A 133 9.92 7.68 -16.51
C TYR A 133 9.11 8.85 -15.90
N HIS A 134 7.79 8.66 -15.75
CA HIS A 134 6.89 9.62 -15.12
C HIS A 134 6.77 9.46 -13.60
N ALA A 135 7.64 8.68 -12.95
CA ALA A 135 7.61 8.37 -11.52
C ALA A 135 6.25 7.81 -11.03
N ARG A 136 5.56 7.05 -11.89
CA ARG A 136 4.31 6.34 -11.58
C ARG A 136 4.56 4.86 -11.40
N VAL A 137 3.71 4.22 -10.60
CA VAL A 137 3.74 2.78 -10.37
C VAL A 137 3.12 2.06 -11.57
N PRO A 138 3.84 1.14 -12.24
CA PRO A 138 3.29 0.30 -13.31
C PRO A 138 2.01 -0.45 -12.89
N PRO A 139 0.99 -0.58 -13.77
CA PRO A 139 -0.28 -1.23 -13.43
C PRO A 139 -0.12 -2.64 -12.88
N LEU A 140 0.79 -3.43 -13.45
CA LEU A 140 1.11 -4.79 -13.03
C LEU A 140 1.58 -4.91 -11.56
N TRP A 141 2.11 -3.84 -10.96
CA TRP A 141 2.52 -3.85 -9.55
C TRP A 141 1.37 -3.50 -8.60
N GLN A 142 0.27 -2.94 -9.12
CA GLN A 142 -0.88 -2.52 -8.33
C GLN A 142 -1.90 -3.65 -8.10
N GLU A 143 -1.70 -4.83 -8.70
CA GLU A 143 -2.60 -5.98 -8.52
C GLU A 143 -2.67 -6.49 -7.07
N ALA A 144 -1.58 -6.33 -6.31
CA ALA A 144 -1.52 -6.79 -4.92
C ALA A 144 -2.29 -5.87 -3.97
N TYR A 145 -2.25 -4.56 -4.21
CA TYR A 145 -2.99 -3.55 -3.45
C TYR A 145 -3.10 -2.24 -4.24
N PRO A 146 -4.25 -1.55 -4.19
CA PRO A 146 -4.42 -0.27 -4.87
C PRO A 146 -3.59 0.83 -4.17
N SER A 147 -2.97 1.70 -4.96
CA SER A 147 -2.19 2.83 -4.43
C SER A 147 -2.20 4.02 -5.38
N LEU A 148 -2.29 5.22 -4.80
CA LEU A 148 -2.14 6.50 -5.51
C LEU A 148 -0.76 7.12 -5.25
N LYS A 149 0.16 6.39 -4.62
CA LYS A 149 1.50 6.89 -4.29
C LYS A 149 2.37 7.00 -5.55
N PRO A 150 3.23 8.03 -5.66
CA PRO A 150 4.28 8.04 -6.66
C PRO A 150 5.27 6.90 -6.41
N LEU A 151 6.02 6.53 -7.45
CA LEU A 151 6.93 5.38 -7.46
C LEU A 151 7.82 5.29 -6.22
N ALA A 152 8.53 6.37 -5.86
CA ALA A 152 9.43 6.39 -4.72
C ALA A 152 8.71 6.12 -3.37
N ALA A 153 7.57 6.78 -3.15
CA ALA A 153 6.78 6.59 -1.94
C ALA A 153 6.11 5.22 -1.90
N TRP A 154 5.76 4.65 -3.07
CA TRP A 154 5.24 3.29 -3.18
C TRP A 154 6.30 2.25 -2.85
N THR A 155 7.55 2.41 -3.31
CA THR A 155 8.64 1.47 -3.00
C THR A 155 8.93 1.43 -1.50
N GLN A 156 8.93 2.59 -0.83
CA GLN A 156 9.05 2.67 0.63
C GLN A 156 7.86 2.02 1.35
N ASP A 157 6.65 2.23 0.86
CA ASP A 157 5.43 1.60 1.39
C ASP A 157 5.49 0.07 1.27
N LEU A 158 5.89 -0.44 0.09
CA LEU A 158 6.11 -1.86 -0.15
C LEU A 158 7.15 -2.43 0.81
N HIS A 159 8.27 -1.73 1.01
CA HIS A 159 9.29 -2.14 1.96
C HIS A 159 8.71 -2.32 3.37
N GLN A 160 7.99 -1.31 3.87
CA GLN A 160 7.38 -1.35 5.21
C GLN A 160 6.34 -2.48 5.36
N ARG A 161 5.57 -2.77 4.30
CA ARG A 161 4.59 -3.87 4.29
C ARG A 161 5.25 -5.23 4.43
N VAL A 162 6.26 -5.49 3.61
CA VAL A 162 7.02 -6.75 3.64
C VAL A 162 7.74 -6.89 4.97
N ASP A 163 8.39 -5.82 5.45
CA ASP A 163 9.12 -5.78 6.71
C ASP A 163 8.23 -6.12 7.93
N GLN A 164 6.98 -5.63 7.97
CA GLN A 164 6.02 -6.06 9.00
C GLN A 164 5.80 -7.58 9.00
N LEU A 165 5.60 -8.17 7.81
CA LEU A 165 5.35 -9.60 7.68
C LEU A 165 6.61 -10.43 7.97
N SER A 166 7.78 -9.94 7.55
CA SER A 166 9.07 -10.57 7.85
C SER A 166 9.33 -10.65 9.34
N ARG A 167 9.15 -9.55 10.08
CA ARG A 167 9.29 -9.53 11.54
C ARG A 167 8.31 -10.47 12.24
N TRP A 168 7.07 -10.54 11.74
CA TRP A 168 6.08 -11.49 12.25
C TRP A 168 6.54 -12.95 11.99
N ALA A 169 7.00 -13.25 10.77
CA ALA A 169 7.50 -14.57 10.40
C ALA A 169 8.72 -15.02 11.23
N GLU A 170 9.58 -14.09 11.63
CA GLU A 170 10.77 -14.39 12.45
C GLU A 170 10.45 -14.71 13.91
N THR A 171 9.45 -14.03 14.49
CA THR A 171 9.18 -14.05 15.94
C THR A 171 8.27 -15.20 16.37
N THR A 172 7.72 -15.98 15.43
CA THR A 172 6.78 -17.10 15.67
C THR A 172 5.51 -16.75 16.46
N LYS A 173 5.31 -15.46 16.76
CA LYS A 173 4.19 -14.92 17.54
C LYS A 173 3.63 -13.69 16.82
N PRO A 174 2.31 -13.45 16.91
CA PRO A 174 1.73 -12.24 16.35
C PRO A 174 2.34 -10.97 16.98
N PRO A 175 2.62 -9.91 16.18
CA PRO A 175 3.03 -8.61 16.68
C PRO A 175 2.05 -8.05 17.70
N VAL A 176 2.55 -7.22 18.62
CA VAL A 176 1.70 -6.52 19.61
C VAL A 176 0.75 -5.53 18.91
N SER A 177 1.25 -4.83 17.88
CA SER A 177 0.48 -3.87 17.07
C SER A 177 0.56 -4.21 15.59
N PHE A 178 -0.56 -4.11 14.88
CA PHE A 178 -0.64 -4.37 13.45
C PHE A 178 -0.88 -3.08 12.66
N TRP A 179 -0.12 -2.88 11.58
CA TRP A 179 -0.47 -1.88 10.57
C TRP A 179 -1.52 -2.46 9.63
N LEU A 180 -2.79 -2.16 9.88
CA LEU A 180 -3.93 -2.80 9.17
C LEU A 180 -3.89 -2.50 7.67
N SER A 181 -3.60 -1.26 7.28
CA SER A 181 -3.49 -0.89 5.86
C SER A 181 -2.28 -1.51 5.18
N GLY A 182 -1.37 -2.14 5.94
CA GLY A 182 -0.21 -2.86 5.44
C GLY A 182 -0.55 -4.22 4.84
N PHE A 183 -1.73 -4.79 5.12
CA PHE A 183 -2.20 -6.04 4.51
C PHE A 183 -2.77 -5.82 3.12
N SER A 184 -2.59 -6.81 2.23
CA SER A 184 -3.24 -6.84 0.92
C SER A 184 -4.75 -7.08 1.05
N ARG A 185 -5.17 -7.91 2.01
CA ARG A 185 -6.58 -8.22 2.29
C ARG A 185 -6.91 -8.05 3.77
N PRO A 186 -7.12 -6.82 4.26
CA PRO A 186 -7.38 -6.54 5.68
C PRO A 186 -8.62 -7.27 6.23
N ASN A 187 -9.63 -7.54 5.41
CA ASN A 187 -10.81 -8.31 5.84
C ASN A 187 -10.45 -9.75 6.26
N SER A 188 -9.45 -10.36 5.63
CA SER A 188 -8.95 -11.69 6.01
C SER A 188 -8.34 -11.67 7.40
N PHE A 189 -7.57 -10.62 7.71
CA PHE A 189 -7.02 -10.39 9.04
C PHE A 189 -8.11 -10.18 10.10
N LEU A 190 -9.08 -9.29 9.84
CA LEU A 190 -10.18 -9.03 10.79
C LEU A 190 -11.00 -10.30 11.07
N THR A 191 -11.26 -11.10 10.04
CA THR A 191 -11.95 -12.40 10.19
C THR A 191 -11.12 -13.37 11.03
N ALA A 192 -9.80 -13.42 10.84
CA ALA A 192 -8.92 -14.26 11.65
C ALA A 192 -8.86 -13.82 13.12
N VAL A 193 -8.93 -12.52 13.40
CA VAL A 193 -9.03 -12.00 14.78
C VAL A 193 -10.34 -12.45 15.42
N LEU A 194 -11.47 -12.36 14.71
CA LEU A 194 -12.77 -12.85 15.21
C LEU A 194 -12.73 -14.36 15.47
N GLN A 195 -12.18 -15.15 14.54
CA GLN A 195 -12.01 -16.60 14.70
C GLN A 195 -11.15 -16.94 15.93
N THR A 196 -10.03 -16.23 16.10
CA THR A 196 -9.13 -16.46 17.24
C THR A 196 -9.82 -16.14 18.56
N THR A 197 -10.55 -15.02 18.62
CA THR A 197 -11.30 -14.59 19.80
C THR A 197 -12.45 -15.56 20.13
N ALA A 198 -13.19 -16.02 19.12
CA ALA A 198 -14.27 -16.99 19.27
C ALA A 198 -13.75 -18.33 19.83
N ARG A 199 -12.61 -18.82 19.31
CA ARG A 199 -11.95 -20.05 19.80
C ARG A 199 -11.46 -19.91 21.24
N GLN A 200 -10.84 -18.78 21.60
CA GLN A 200 -10.36 -18.51 22.95
C GLN A 200 -11.51 -18.46 23.97
N ASN A 201 -12.62 -17.81 23.61
CA ASN A 201 -13.79 -17.67 24.47
C ASN A 201 -14.80 -18.83 24.37
N LYS A 202 -14.59 -19.80 23.47
CA LYS A 202 -15.49 -20.94 23.20
C LYS A 202 -16.93 -20.52 22.87
N ILE A 203 -17.08 -19.44 22.10
CA ILE A 203 -18.37 -18.91 21.63
C ILE A 203 -18.45 -18.92 20.10
N SER A 204 -19.65 -18.73 19.55
CA SER A 204 -19.83 -18.61 18.10
C SER A 204 -19.29 -17.28 17.59
N MET A 205 -18.67 -17.27 16.40
CA MET A 205 -18.22 -16.05 15.75
C MET A 205 -19.37 -15.05 15.53
N ASP A 206 -20.57 -15.55 15.25
CA ASP A 206 -21.74 -14.71 14.94
C ASP A 206 -22.24 -13.90 16.14
N THR A 207 -21.80 -14.24 17.35
CA THR A 207 -22.12 -13.49 18.58
C THR A 207 -21.15 -12.34 18.86
N LEU A 208 -20.04 -12.27 18.11
CA LEU A 208 -19.04 -11.23 18.28
C LEU A 208 -19.42 -9.97 17.50
N SER A 209 -19.13 -8.82 18.09
CA SER A 209 -19.22 -7.51 17.43
C SER A 209 -17.93 -6.74 17.69
N TRP A 210 -17.63 -5.79 16.81
CA TRP A 210 -16.46 -4.93 16.96
C TRP A 210 -16.79 -3.74 17.87
N GLU A 211 -15.90 -3.52 18.84
CA GLU A 211 -15.82 -2.29 19.60
C GLU A 211 -14.46 -1.65 19.29
N PHE A 212 -14.46 -0.34 19.03
CA PHE A 212 -13.26 0.41 18.65
C PHE A 212 -12.95 1.43 19.73
N ILE A 213 -11.75 1.36 20.30
CA ILE A 213 -11.28 2.26 21.34
C ILE A 213 -10.00 2.92 20.85
N VAL A 214 -9.98 4.24 20.86
CA VAL A 214 -8.80 5.04 20.52
C VAL A 214 -7.89 5.08 21.74
N SER A 215 -6.66 4.60 21.58
CA SER A 215 -5.64 4.69 22.62
C SER A 215 -4.82 5.97 22.43
N THR A 216 -4.53 6.68 23.52
CA THR A 216 -3.58 7.81 23.54
C THR A 216 -2.14 7.38 23.80
N LEU A 217 -1.92 6.07 24.00
CA LEU A 217 -0.59 5.50 24.21
C LEU A 217 0.18 5.42 22.89
N ASP A 218 1.46 5.81 22.93
CA ASP A 218 2.36 5.63 21.81
C ASP A 218 2.65 4.14 21.56
N ASP A 219 2.82 3.76 20.29
CA ASP A 219 3.13 2.38 19.86
C ASP A 219 4.28 1.75 20.65
N ILE A 220 5.30 2.55 21.03
CA ILE A 220 6.50 2.09 21.75
C ILE A 220 6.18 1.64 23.19
N SER A 221 5.12 2.20 23.78
CA SER A 221 4.70 1.87 25.15
C SER A 221 3.88 0.57 25.23
N LEU A 222 3.46 0.03 24.09
CA LEU A 222 2.71 -1.23 24.00
C LEU A 222 3.67 -2.43 24.05
N VAL A 223 3.92 -2.94 25.26
CA VAL A 223 4.80 -4.10 25.48
C VAL A 223 4.06 -5.42 25.34
N ASP A 224 2.80 -5.47 25.79
CA ASP A 224 2.00 -6.69 25.84
C ASP A 224 0.79 -6.61 24.90
N PRO A 225 0.36 -7.74 24.31
CA PRO A 225 -0.87 -7.79 23.53
C PRO A 225 -2.11 -7.49 24.40
N PRO A 226 -3.20 -6.96 23.82
CA PRO A 226 -4.41 -6.70 24.56
C PRO A 226 -5.03 -8.03 25.05
N LYS A 227 -5.78 -7.97 26.16
CA LYS A 227 -6.49 -9.14 26.70
C LYS A 227 -7.52 -9.70 25.72
N VAL A 228 -8.17 -8.83 24.95
CA VAL A 228 -9.14 -9.15 23.91
C VAL A 228 -8.93 -8.20 22.74
N GLY A 229 -8.93 -8.73 21.52
CA GLY A 229 -8.77 -7.93 20.30
C GLY A 229 -7.31 -7.79 19.87
N VAL A 230 -7.01 -6.69 19.16
CA VAL A 230 -5.71 -6.39 18.58
C VAL A 230 -5.47 -4.87 18.61
N TYR A 231 -4.22 -4.44 18.77
CA TYR A 231 -3.87 -3.03 18.55
C TYR A 231 -3.65 -2.78 17.06
N ILE A 232 -4.24 -1.70 16.55
CA ILE A 232 -4.12 -1.28 15.16
C ILE A 232 -3.47 0.11 15.13
N ARG A 233 -2.45 0.25 14.28
CA ARG A 233 -1.74 1.52 14.06
C ARG A 233 -1.86 1.99 12.61
N GLY A 234 -1.53 3.26 12.39
CA GLY A 234 -1.42 3.85 11.05
C GLY A 234 -2.76 4.10 10.34
N LEU A 235 -3.85 4.28 11.10
CA LEU A 235 -5.15 4.68 10.57
C LEU A 235 -5.24 6.19 10.45
N TYR A 236 -5.87 6.66 9.39
CA TYR A 236 -6.14 8.07 9.14
C TYR A 236 -7.62 8.36 9.39
N LEU A 237 -7.90 9.48 10.04
CA LEU A 237 -9.23 10.08 10.10
C LEU A 237 -9.34 11.16 9.02
N GLU A 238 -10.43 11.15 8.28
CA GLU A 238 -10.77 12.20 7.34
C GLU A 238 -12.03 12.95 7.83
N GLY A 239 -12.00 14.27 7.80
CA GLY A 239 -13.12 15.11 8.26
C GLY A 239 -13.26 15.23 9.78
N ALA A 240 -12.39 14.59 10.55
CA ALA A 240 -12.29 14.72 12.00
C ALA A 240 -10.81 14.61 12.44
N GLY A 241 -10.52 15.07 13.65
CA GLY A 241 -9.25 14.83 14.33
C GLY A 241 -9.46 13.90 15.52
N TRP A 242 -8.42 13.17 15.91
CA TRP A 242 -8.40 12.54 17.22
C TRP A 242 -8.34 13.66 18.27
N ASP A 243 -9.24 13.63 19.25
CA ASP A 243 -9.15 14.48 20.43
C ASP A 243 -8.08 13.85 21.33
N VAL A 244 -6.89 14.44 21.34
CA VAL A 244 -5.70 13.93 22.08
C VAL A 244 -5.56 14.66 23.40
#